data_AF-A0A7X8HX86-F1
#
_entry.id   AF-A0A7X8HX86-F1
#
_cell.length_a   1.000
_cell.length_b   1.000
_cell.length_c   1.000
_cell.angle_alpha   90.00
_cell.angle_beta   90.00
_cell.angle_gamma   90.00
#
_symmetry.space_group_name_H-M   'P 1'
#
loop_
_entity.id
_entity.type
_entity.pdbx_description
1 polymer ?
#
loop_
_entity_poly.entity_id
_entity_poly.type
_entity_poly.pdbx_seq_one_letter_code
_entity_poly.pdbx_strand_id
1 'polypeptide(L)'
;QEADDEAETAKMCFVNFGVTFDMSQPIAVRGADAHPIFKEITRQSGKAPRWNFYKFVLNKEGEVTAVFSSRTKPDDPKLKAAIAAVL
;
A
#
# COMPACT_ATOMS: atom_id res chain seq x y z
N GLN A 1 5.78 5.94 -12.54
CA GLN A 1 4.73 6.75 -13.17
C GLN A 1 3.82 7.21 -12.05
N GLU A 2 4.00 8.46 -11.68
CA GLU A 2 2.99 9.32 -11.08
C GLU A 2 2.95 10.50 -12.08
N ALA A 3 1.77 10.93 -12.50
CA ALA A 3 1.67 12.04 -13.44
C ALA A 3 1.95 13.35 -12.68
N ASP A 4 2.68 14.28 -13.30
CA ASP A 4 3.06 15.57 -12.70
C ASP A 4 1.85 16.50 -12.42
N ASP A 5 0.63 16.08 -12.80
CA ASP A 5 -0.63 16.72 -12.47
C ASP A 5 -1.47 15.81 -11.54
N GLU A 6 -1.09 15.84 -10.26
CA GLU A 6 -1.55 14.92 -9.21
C GLU A 6 -3.03 15.12 -8.83
N ALA A 7 -3.57 16.33 -8.97
CA ALA A 7 -4.93 16.66 -8.53
C ALA A 7 -6.00 16.13 -9.51
N GLU A 8 -5.68 16.07 -10.81
CA GLU A 8 -6.62 15.62 -11.83
C GLU A 8 -6.61 14.08 -11.98
N THR A 9 -5.44 13.46 -11.78
CA THR A 9 -5.26 11.99 -11.89
C THR A 9 -5.94 11.23 -10.74
N ALA A 10 -5.86 11.76 -9.51
CA ALA A 10 -6.58 11.16 -8.38
C ALA A 10 -8.10 11.16 -8.64
N LYS A 11 -8.65 12.30 -9.09
CA LYS A 11 -10.08 12.44 -9.43
C LYS A 11 -10.54 11.47 -10.51
N MET A 12 -9.73 11.25 -11.56
CA MET A 12 -10.07 10.30 -12.62
C MET A 12 -10.12 8.85 -12.12
N CYS A 13 -9.27 8.44 -11.17
CA CYS A 13 -9.31 7.08 -10.64
C CYS A 13 -10.52 6.83 -9.70
N PHE A 14 -10.89 7.81 -8.87
CA PHE A 14 -12.06 7.71 -8.00
C PHE A 14 -13.38 7.61 -8.78
N VAL A 15 -13.52 8.41 -9.84
CA VAL A 15 -14.78 8.50 -10.58
C VAL A 15 -14.96 7.34 -11.57
N ASN A 16 -13.87 6.78 -12.11
CA ASN A 16 -13.97 5.78 -13.19
C ASN A 16 -13.80 4.30 -12.76
N PHE A 17 -13.15 3.99 -11.62
CA PHE A 17 -12.83 2.59 -11.28
C PHE A 17 -13.65 1.98 -10.14
N GLY A 18 -14.59 2.73 -9.54
CA GLY A 18 -15.57 2.16 -8.59
C GLY A 18 -14.95 1.55 -7.33
N VAL A 19 -13.77 2.03 -6.91
CA VAL A 19 -13.12 1.57 -5.68
C VAL A 19 -13.96 1.97 -4.46
N THR A 20 -14.20 1.02 -3.55
CA THR A 20 -15.05 1.21 -2.37
C THR A 20 -14.24 1.38 -1.08
N PHE A 21 -12.93 1.54 -1.19
CA PHE A 21 -12.01 1.67 -0.06
C PHE A 21 -11.44 3.09 0.05
N ASP A 22 -11.04 3.44 1.26
CA ASP A 22 -10.44 4.73 1.56
C ASP A 22 -9.10 4.90 0.84
N MET A 23 -8.87 6.13 0.42
CA MET A 23 -7.70 6.55 -0.35
C MET A 23 -7.19 7.84 0.27
N SER A 24 -5.88 7.92 0.45
CA SER A 24 -5.23 9.11 0.99
C SER A 24 -4.82 10.07 -0.12
N GLN A 25 -4.45 11.28 0.28
CA GLN A 25 -3.61 12.14 -0.56
C GLN A 25 -2.26 11.47 -0.85
N PRO A 26 -1.55 11.86 -1.93
CA PRO A 26 -0.19 11.41 -2.20
C PRO A 26 0.73 11.69 -1.00
N ILE A 27 1.55 10.71 -0.64
CA ILE A 27 2.53 10.82 0.46
C ILE A 27 3.83 10.15 0.06
N ALA A 28 4.95 10.65 0.58
CA ALA A 28 6.24 10.00 0.41
C ALA A 28 6.27 8.67 1.18
N VAL A 29 6.65 7.59 0.50
CA VAL A 29 6.65 6.22 1.07
C VAL A 29 8.06 5.65 1.29
N ARG A 30 9.11 6.37 0.90
CA ARG A 30 10.51 5.94 0.96
C ARG A 30 11.45 7.11 1.22
N GLY A 31 12.64 6.82 1.75
CA GLY A 31 13.68 7.81 2.02
C GLY A 31 13.49 8.55 3.35
N ALA A 32 14.26 9.61 3.56
CA ALA A 32 14.25 10.40 4.80
C ALA A 32 12.87 11.04 5.08
N ASP A 33 12.17 11.43 4.01
CA ASP A 33 10.87 12.11 4.06
C ASP A 33 9.68 11.15 4.08
N ALA A 34 9.93 9.83 4.18
CA ALA A 34 8.85 8.85 4.26
C ALA A 34 7.88 9.18 5.41
N HIS A 35 6.59 9.06 5.13
CA HIS A 35 5.53 9.25 6.10
C HIS A 35 5.73 8.29 7.30
N PRO A 36 5.41 8.70 8.54
CA PRO A 36 5.63 7.88 9.74
C PRO A 36 5.09 6.46 9.66
N ILE A 37 3.92 6.26 9.05
CA ILE A 37 3.35 4.92 8.82
C ILE A 37 4.29 4.04 7.99
N PHE A 38 4.84 4.55 6.89
CA PHE A 38 5.76 3.79 6.05
C PHE A 38 7.13 3.57 6.70
N LYS A 39 7.58 4.52 7.55
CA LYS A 39 8.78 4.32 8.40
C LYS A 39 8.56 3.16 9.36
N GLU A 40 7.41 3.12 10.03
CA GLU A 40 7.07 2.07 10.99
C GLU A 40 6.92 0.70 10.31
N ILE A 41 6.21 0.64 9.18
CA ILE A 41 6.09 -0.58 8.37
C ILE A 41 7.48 -1.09 7.95
N THR A 42 8.36 -0.19 7.51
CA THR A 42 9.73 -0.56 7.11
C THR A 42 10.55 -1.03 8.30
N ARG A 43 10.39 -0.41 9.48
CA ARG A 43 11.06 -0.78 10.72
C ARG A 43 10.67 -2.20 11.17
N GLN A 44 9.37 -2.52 11.15
CA GLN A 44 8.87 -3.84 11.55
C GLN A 44 9.26 -4.94 10.56
N SER A 45 9.06 -4.70 9.26
CA SER A 45 9.21 -5.75 8.23
C SER A 45 10.61 -5.85 7.61
N GLY A 46 11.45 -4.81 7.78
CA GLY A 46 12.71 -4.68 7.04
C GLY A 46 12.52 -4.48 5.53
N LYS A 47 11.30 -4.17 5.06
CA LYS A 47 10.96 -4.02 3.64
C LYS A 47 10.32 -2.65 3.37
N ALA A 48 11.05 -1.79 2.67
CA ALA A 48 10.50 -0.57 2.10
C ALA A 48 9.86 -0.83 0.72
N PRO A 49 8.84 -0.05 0.30
CA PRO A 49 8.32 -0.10 -1.05
C PRO A 49 9.41 0.13 -2.09
N ARG A 50 9.52 -0.78 -3.06
CA ARG A 50 10.50 -0.69 -4.16
C ARG A 50 9.91 -0.14 -5.46
N TRP A 51 8.59 -0.27 -5.62
CA TRP A 51 7.84 0.15 -6.78
C TRP A 51 6.36 0.28 -6.43
N ASN A 52 5.57 0.88 -7.31
CA ASN A 52 4.13 1.05 -7.15
C ASN A 52 3.45 -0.32 -6.93
N PHE A 53 2.32 -0.33 -6.21
CA PHE A 53 1.57 -1.54 -5.85
C PHE A 53 2.30 -2.52 -4.92
N TYR A 54 3.21 -2.04 -4.08
CA TYR A 54 3.69 -2.81 -2.92
C TYR A 54 2.58 -2.94 -1.87
N LYS A 55 2.48 -4.09 -1.20
CA LYS A 55 1.32 -4.41 -0.34
C LYS A 55 1.81 -4.90 1.01
N PHE A 56 1.17 -4.42 2.07
CA PHE A 56 1.47 -4.79 3.45
C PHE A 56 0.15 -5.22 4.11
N VAL A 57 0.20 -6.31 4.87
CA VAL A 57 -0.92 -6.79 5.68
C VAL A 57 -0.59 -6.51 7.13
N LEU A 58 -1.51 -5.84 7.83
CA LEU A 58 -1.38 -5.49 9.24
C LEU A 58 -2.51 -6.15 10.03
N ASN A 59 -2.24 -6.58 11.28
CA ASN A 59 -3.27 -7.04 12.21
C ASN A 59 -3.93 -5.89 12.98
N LYS A 60 -4.87 -6.21 13.88
CA LYS A 60 -5.64 -5.23 14.68
C LYS A 60 -4.77 -4.44 15.65
N GLU A 61 -3.62 -5.01 16.01
CA GLU A 61 -2.60 -4.42 16.88
C GLU A 61 -1.62 -3.50 16.11
N GLY A 62 -1.72 -3.45 14.77
CA GLY A 62 -0.87 -2.62 13.92
C GLY A 62 0.48 -3.26 13.55
N GLU A 63 0.63 -4.57 13.77
CA GLU A 63 1.82 -5.33 13.43
C GLU A 63 1.80 -5.78 11.96
N VAL A 64 2.92 -5.66 11.27
CA VAL A 64 3.07 -6.12 9.88
C VAL A 64 3.22 -7.65 9.86
N THR A 65 2.18 -8.35 9.42
CA THR A 65 2.13 -9.82 9.38
C THR A 65 2.58 -10.40 8.04
N ALA A 66 2.47 -9.63 6.94
CA ALA A 66 2.93 -10.06 5.63
C ALA A 66 3.29 -8.88 4.71
N VAL A 67 4.23 -9.14 3.78
CA VAL A 67 4.70 -8.18 2.78
C VAL A 67 4.71 -8.82 1.40
N PHE A 68 4.12 -8.13 0.42
CA PHE A 68 4.04 -8.59 -0.96
C PHE A 68 4.57 -7.54 -1.94
N SER A 69 5.35 -8.01 -2.91
CA SER A 69 5.94 -7.14 -3.92
C SER A 69 4.91 -6.67 -4.95
N SER A 70 5.29 -5.67 -5.74
CA SER A 70 4.50 -5.18 -6.89
C SER A 70 4.13 -6.25 -7.91
N ARG A 71 4.90 -7.35 -7.99
CA ARG A 71 4.62 -8.48 -8.89
C ARG A 71 3.56 -9.45 -8.37
N THR A 72 3.24 -9.40 -7.08
CA THR A 72 2.16 -10.20 -6.51
C THR A 72 0.84 -9.69 -7.05
N LYS A 73 0.10 -10.58 -7.72
CA LYS A 73 -1.20 -10.25 -8.30
C LYS A 73 -2.23 -9.95 -7.20
N PRO A 74 -3.24 -9.11 -7.45
CA PRO A 74 -4.30 -8.83 -6.47
C PRO A 74 -5.09 -10.07 -6.03
N ASP A 75 -5.20 -11.08 -6.90
CA ASP A 75 -5.94 -12.32 -6.65
C ASP A 75 -5.06 -13.47 -6.14
N ASP A 76 -3.78 -13.23 -5.87
CA ASP A 76 -2.82 -14.22 -5.40
C ASP A 76 -3.35 -14.96 -4.15
N PRO A 77 -3.43 -16.30 -4.15
CA PRO A 77 -3.95 -17.06 -3.02
C PRO A 77 -3.23 -16.78 -1.71
N LYS A 78 -1.92 -16.49 -1.74
CA LYS A 78 -1.13 -16.18 -0.53
C LYS A 78 -1.49 -14.82 0.05
N LEU A 79 -1.78 -13.84 -0.82
CA LEU A 79 -2.25 -12.53 -0.39
C LEU A 79 -3.62 -12.64 0.28
N LYS A 80 -4.56 -13.35 -0.35
CA LYS A 80 -5.90 -13.58 0.22
C LYS A 80 -5.84 -14.33 1.56
N ALA A 81 -5.00 -15.35 1.65
CA ALA A 81 -4.81 -16.10 2.90
C ALA A 81 -4.21 -15.23 4.01
N ALA A 82 -3.24 -14.37 3.69
CA ALA A 82 -2.66 -13.44 4.66
C ALA A 82 -3.69 -12.43 5.18
N ILE A 83 -4.55 -11.90 4.30
CA ILE A 83 -5.64 -11.02 4.69
C ILE A 83 -6.64 -11.76 5.59
N ALA A 84 -7.06 -12.97 5.20
CA ALA A 84 -8.01 -13.76 6.00
C ALA A 84 -7.48 -14.10 7.40
N ALA A 85 -6.17 -14.24 7.56
CA ALA A 85 -5.53 -14.55 8.85
C ALA A 85 -5.53 -13.38 9.85
N VAL A 86 -5.85 -12.15 9.41
CA VAL A 86 -5.87 -10.95 10.28
C VAL A 86 -7.28 -10.38 10.53
N LEU A 87 -8.32 -11.03 9.99
CA LEU A 87 -9.73 -10.67 10.24
C LEU A 87 -10.23 -11.26 11.55
#